data_AF-A0A925U0P5-F1
#
_entry.id   AF-A0A925U0P5-F1
#
_cell.length_a   1.000
_cell.length_b   1.000
_cell.length_c   1.000
_cell.angle_alpha   90.00
_cell.angle_beta   90.00
_cell.angle_gamma   90.00
#
_symmetry.space_group_name_H-M   'P 1'
#
loop_
_entity.id
_entity.type
_entity.pdbx_description
1 polymer ?
#
loop_
_entity_poly.entity_id
_entity_poly.type
_entity_poly.pdbx_seq_one_letter_code
_entity_poly.pdbx_strand_id
1 'polypeptide(L)'
;MQRDNRTVYAVLGFVGACLIANGLIFGLGFDSGSSPAGPRTAAPPGWVVGAVWVALFAIMGVIYARLAERNSSARWLIVTLAVACLLYPVYTEGLSNLLIALIGNLATLGATLALALYLGGKDRISGALLTPMLAWLIFASYLTADALALGHKLING
;
A
#
# COMPACT_ATOMS: atom_id res chain seq x y z
N MET A 1 15.24 -4.72 -25.79
CA MET A 1 16.21 -5.50 -24.99
C MET A 1 16.73 -4.75 -23.76
N GLN A 2 17.47 -3.64 -23.87
CA GLN A 2 18.06 -2.98 -22.69
C GLN A 2 17.03 -2.35 -21.73
N ARG A 3 15.90 -1.84 -22.26
CA ARG A 3 14.80 -1.25 -21.48
C ARG A 3 13.89 -2.29 -20.79
N ASP A 4 13.75 -3.46 -21.40
CA ASP A 4 12.96 -4.57 -20.85
C ASP A 4 13.66 -5.13 -19.59
N ASN A 5 14.98 -5.31 -19.66
CA ASN A 5 15.78 -5.79 -18.53
C ASN A 5 15.70 -4.84 -17.31
N ARG A 6 15.74 -3.52 -17.53
CA ARG A 6 15.61 -2.52 -16.45
C ARG A 6 14.25 -2.59 -15.76
N THR A 7 13.19 -2.79 -16.53
CA THR A 7 11.83 -2.93 -16.00
C THR A 7 11.71 -4.19 -15.15
N VAL A 8 12.24 -5.31 -15.65
CA VAL A 8 12.28 -6.57 -14.90
C VAL A 8 13.02 -6.40 -13.58
N TYR A 9 14.23 -5.81 -13.58
CA TYR A 9 14.98 -5.61 -12.33
C TYR A 9 14.27 -4.69 -11.33
N ALA A 10 13.64 -3.60 -11.81
CA ALA A 10 12.87 -2.73 -10.94
C ALA A 10 11.66 -3.46 -10.32
N VAL A 11 10.89 -4.18 -11.13
CA VAL A 11 9.77 -4.99 -10.65
C VAL A 11 10.23 -6.02 -9.63
N LEU A 12 11.30 -6.77 -9.92
CA LEU A 12 11.87 -7.75 -9.00
C LEU A 12 12.34 -7.11 -7.69
N GLY A 13 12.94 -5.92 -7.73
CA GLY A 13 13.35 -5.20 -6.53
C GLY A 13 12.18 -4.81 -5.62
N PHE A 14 11.12 -4.22 -6.20
CA PHE A 14 9.93 -3.83 -5.44
C PHE A 14 9.15 -5.05 -4.93
N VAL A 15 8.92 -6.05 -5.79
CA VAL A 15 8.26 -7.30 -5.41
C VAL A 15 9.06 -8.03 -4.34
N GLY A 16 10.39 -8.12 -4.49
CA GLY A 16 11.28 -8.73 -3.51
C GLY A 16 11.19 -8.05 -2.14
N ALA A 17 11.22 -6.70 -2.10
CA ALA A 17 11.04 -5.95 -0.87
C ALA A 17 9.68 -6.23 -0.21
N CYS A 18 8.59 -6.28 -1.01
CA CYS A 18 7.26 -6.61 -0.52
C CYS A 18 7.17 -8.04 0.02
N LEU A 19 7.76 -9.02 -0.67
CA LEU A 19 7.79 -10.42 -0.23
C LEU A 19 8.59 -10.60 1.05
N ILE A 20 9.72 -9.90 1.20
CA ILE A 20 10.51 -9.90 2.44
C ILE A 20 9.66 -9.33 3.58
N ALA A 21 9.01 -8.18 3.38
CA ALA A 21 8.15 -7.59 4.40
C ALA A 21 6.99 -8.52 4.77
N ASN A 22 6.28 -9.09 3.78
CA ASN A 22 5.23 -10.08 4.01
C ASN A 22 5.77 -11.29 4.79
N GLY A 23 6.91 -11.85 4.38
CA GLY A 23 7.53 -12.99 5.08
C GLY A 23 7.89 -12.68 6.54
N LEU A 24 8.36 -11.46 6.82
CA LEU A 24 8.62 -11.01 8.20
C LEU A 24 7.32 -10.91 9.01
N ILE A 25 6.26 -10.34 8.44
CA ILE A 25 4.95 -10.23 9.11
C ILE A 25 4.39 -11.61 9.46
N PHE A 26 4.36 -12.53 8.49
CA PHE A 26 3.89 -13.90 8.69
C PHE A 26 4.78 -14.67 9.68
N GLY A 27 6.10 -14.57 9.53
CA GLY A 27 7.07 -15.27 10.39
C GLY A 27 7.10 -14.76 11.83
N LEU A 28 6.82 -13.48 12.06
CA LEU A 28 6.73 -12.88 13.40
C LEU A 28 5.34 -13.02 14.03
N GLY A 29 4.37 -13.59 13.31
CA GLY A 29 3.00 -13.76 13.82
C GLY A 29 2.20 -12.46 13.91
N PHE A 30 2.59 -11.40 13.19
CA PHE A 30 1.77 -10.18 13.05
C PHE A 30 0.47 -10.40 12.26
N ASP A 31 0.25 -11.61 11.72
CA ASP A 31 -0.99 -12.11 11.10
C ASP A 31 -1.95 -12.79 12.10
N SER A 32 -1.56 -12.95 13.37
CA SER A 32 -2.24 -13.85 14.33
C SER A 32 -3.65 -13.44 14.79
N GLY A 33 -4.27 -12.40 14.22
CA GLY A 33 -5.65 -12.07 14.55
C GLY A 33 -6.24 -10.86 13.83
N SER A 34 -6.81 -11.12 12.65
CA SER A 34 -7.79 -10.32 11.91
C SER A 34 -7.35 -8.91 11.51
N SER A 35 -7.64 -8.52 10.26
CA SER A 35 -7.59 -7.12 9.83
C SER A 35 -8.02 -6.16 10.93
N PRO A 36 -7.61 -4.89 10.91
CA PRO A 36 -7.96 -3.94 11.98
C PRO A 36 -9.50 -3.88 12.20
N ALA A 37 -10.24 -4.28 11.18
CA ALA A 37 -11.68 -4.38 11.19
C ALA A 37 -12.33 -5.61 11.86
N GLY A 38 -11.56 -6.58 12.36
CA GLY A 38 -12.03 -7.75 13.09
C GLY A 38 -12.89 -8.72 12.25
N PRO A 39 -13.27 -9.90 12.80
CA PRO A 39 -14.06 -10.92 12.10
C PRO A 39 -15.51 -10.51 11.78
N ARG A 40 -15.93 -9.29 12.16
CA ARG A 40 -17.28 -8.75 11.92
C ARG A 40 -17.39 -7.88 10.68
N THR A 41 -16.29 -7.62 9.98
CA THR A 41 -16.27 -6.88 8.72
C THR A 41 -15.91 -7.82 7.58
N ALA A 42 -16.27 -7.46 6.34
CA ALA A 42 -15.93 -8.20 5.13
C ALA A 42 -14.43 -8.12 4.77
N ALA A 43 -13.57 -8.11 5.78
CA ALA A 43 -12.14 -8.00 5.65
C ALA A 43 -11.56 -9.25 4.98
N PRO A 44 -10.73 -9.08 3.93
CA PRO A 44 -10.14 -10.21 3.24
C PRO A 44 -9.09 -10.91 4.12
N PRO A 45 -8.85 -12.22 3.93
CA PRO A 45 -7.78 -12.94 4.62
C PRO A 45 -6.40 -12.29 4.42
N GLY A 46 -5.50 -12.44 5.39
CA GLY A 46 -4.15 -11.85 5.37
C GLY A 46 -3.34 -12.20 4.11
N TRP A 47 -3.48 -13.42 3.59
CA TRP A 47 -2.82 -13.82 2.34
C TRP A 47 -3.34 -13.06 1.11
N VAL A 48 -4.62 -12.68 1.08
CA VAL A 48 -5.20 -11.84 0.01
C VAL A 48 -4.63 -10.44 0.09
N VAL A 49 -4.54 -9.87 1.30
CA VAL A 49 -3.91 -8.55 1.54
C VAL A 49 -2.46 -8.56 1.04
N GLY A 50 -1.69 -9.60 1.39
CA GLY A 50 -0.32 -9.77 0.91
C GLY A 50 -0.23 -9.86 -0.62
N ALA A 51 -1.11 -10.62 -1.25
CA ALA A 51 -1.15 -10.76 -2.72
C ALA A 51 -1.47 -9.44 -3.44
N VAL A 52 -2.41 -8.65 -2.90
CA VAL A 52 -2.72 -7.32 -3.46
C VAL A 52 -1.51 -6.40 -3.36
N TRP A 53 -0.83 -6.37 -2.20
CA TRP A 53 0.39 -5.58 -2.05
C TRP A 53 1.49 -6.00 -3.03
N VAL A 54 1.68 -7.29 -3.28
CA VAL A 54 2.64 -7.76 -4.30
C VAL A 54 2.31 -7.20 -5.69
N ALA A 55 1.04 -7.22 -6.09
CA ALA A 55 0.62 -6.65 -7.37
C ALA A 55 0.84 -5.13 -7.43
N LEU A 56 0.54 -4.41 -6.35
CA LEU A 56 0.75 -2.96 -6.25
C LEU A 56 2.25 -2.59 -6.30
N PHE A 57 3.11 -3.37 -5.64
CA PHE A 57 4.56 -3.18 -5.69
C PHE A 57 5.13 -3.48 -7.08
N ALA A 58 4.60 -4.49 -7.79
CA ALA A 58 4.96 -4.72 -9.18
C ALA A 58 4.62 -3.51 -10.07
N ILE A 59 3.44 -2.91 -9.89
CA ILE A 59 3.05 -1.68 -10.59
C ILE A 59 4.01 -0.53 -10.25
N MET A 60 4.37 -0.35 -8.98
CA MET A 60 5.36 0.68 -8.58
C MET A 60 6.72 0.45 -9.23
N GLY A 61 7.17 -0.80 -9.36
CA GLY A 61 8.40 -1.14 -10.10
C GLY A 61 8.32 -0.76 -11.59
N VAL A 62 7.17 -0.98 -12.24
CA VAL A 62 6.92 -0.53 -13.61
C VAL A 62 6.98 0.99 -13.72
N ILE A 63 6.30 1.72 -12.82
CA ILE A 63 6.32 3.19 -12.80
C ILE A 63 7.76 3.69 -12.59
N TYR A 64 8.49 3.12 -11.63
CA TYR A 64 9.89 3.47 -11.35
C TYR A 64 10.77 3.33 -12.60
N ALA A 65 10.66 2.21 -13.31
CA ALA A 65 11.43 1.96 -14.53
C ALA A 65 11.08 2.96 -15.65
N ARG A 66 9.80 3.30 -15.79
CA ARG A 66 9.35 4.31 -16.78
C ARG A 66 9.87 5.71 -16.47
N LEU A 67 9.93 6.08 -15.20
CA LEU A 67 10.41 7.39 -14.75
C LEU A 67 11.94 7.52 -14.79
N ALA A 68 12.68 6.41 -14.77
CA ALA A 68 14.15 6.41 -14.79
C ALA A 68 14.76 7.13 -16.01
N GLU A 69 14.06 7.12 -17.15
CA GLU A 69 14.52 7.78 -18.38
C GLU A 69 13.99 9.23 -18.52
N ARG A 70 13.01 9.63 -17.70
CA ARG A 70 12.22 10.86 -17.91
C ARG A 70 12.30 11.87 -16.78
N ASN A 71 12.39 11.41 -15.53
CA ASN A 71 12.37 12.26 -14.35
C ASN A 71 12.94 11.51 -13.14
N SER A 72 14.24 11.69 -12.90
CA SER A 72 14.99 11.07 -11.81
C SER A 72 14.47 11.46 -10.42
N SER A 73 13.94 12.68 -10.25
CA SER A 73 13.35 13.11 -8.97
C SER A 73 12.01 12.43 -8.70
N ALA A 74 11.13 12.35 -9.70
CA ALA A 74 9.84 11.67 -9.59
C ALA A 74 9.99 10.16 -9.30
N ARG A 75 11.06 9.56 -9.81
CA ARG A 75 11.42 8.17 -9.52
C ARG A 75 11.65 7.94 -8.03
N TRP A 76 12.30 8.86 -7.32
CA TRP A 76 12.53 8.73 -5.89
C TRP A 76 11.25 8.89 -5.07
N LEU A 77 10.28 9.68 -5.54
CA LEU A 77 8.96 9.78 -4.88
C LEU A 77 8.23 8.42 -4.87
N ILE A 78 8.40 7.59 -5.91
CA ILE A 78 7.85 6.23 -5.92
C ILE A 78 8.53 5.33 -4.89
N VAL A 79 9.85 5.48 -4.69
CA VAL A 79 10.57 4.76 -3.63
C VAL A 79 10.08 5.21 -2.25
N THR A 80 9.94 6.51 -2.03
CA THR A 80 9.39 7.05 -0.78
C THR A 80 7.99 6.54 -0.51
N LEU A 81 7.13 6.49 -1.52
CA LEU A 81 5.79 5.92 -1.40
C LEU A 81 5.85 4.43 -1.05
N ALA A 82 6.70 3.65 -1.72
CA ALA A 82 6.85 2.24 -1.41
C ALA A 82 7.34 2.00 0.02
N VAL A 83 8.28 2.80 0.52
CA VAL A 83 8.72 2.74 1.93
C VAL A 83 7.57 3.07 2.87
N ALA A 84 6.76 4.10 2.58
CA ALA A 84 5.57 4.41 3.36
C ALA A 84 4.54 3.26 3.36
N CYS A 85 4.37 2.59 2.23
CA CYS A 85 3.52 1.40 2.12
C CYS A 85 4.08 0.20 2.90
N LEU A 86 5.41 0.04 2.99
CA LEU A 86 6.02 -1.01 3.82
C LEU A 86 5.78 -0.81 5.33
N LEU A 87 5.46 0.42 5.76
CA LEU A 87 5.07 0.72 7.13
C LEU A 87 3.61 0.37 7.44
N TYR A 88 2.81 0.03 6.41
CA TYR A 88 1.40 -0.35 6.56
C TYR A 88 1.14 -1.34 7.70
N PRO A 89 1.80 -2.51 7.76
CA PRO A 89 1.56 -3.51 8.79
C PRO A 89 1.85 -3.00 10.21
N VAL A 90 2.79 -2.06 10.34
CA VAL A 90 3.19 -1.51 11.65
C VAL A 90 2.08 -0.67 12.25
N TYR A 91 1.46 0.20 11.44
CA TYR A 91 0.39 1.07 11.94
C TYR A 91 -0.99 0.45 11.91
N THR A 92 -1.23 -0.60 11.11
CA THR A 92 -2.51 -1.31 11.08
C THR A 92 -2.60 -2.42 12.13
N GLU A 93 -1.56 -3.25 12.24
CA GLU A 93 -1.58 -4.43 13.12
C GLU A 93 -0.67 -4.23 14.34
N GLY A 94 0.56 -3.74 14.11
CA GLY A 94 1.59 -3.65 15.14
C GLY A 94 1.26 -2.74 16.32
N LEU A 95 0.47 -1.68 16.12
CA LEU A 95 0.08 -0.71 17.16
C LEU A 95 -1.30 -0.99 17.79
N SER A 96 -2.05 -1.97 17.27
CA SER A 96 -3.38 -2.38 17.77
C SER A 96 -4.35 -1.21 18.06
N ASN A 97 -4.26 -0.11 17.29
CA ASN A 97 -5.05 1.10 17.49
C ASN A 97 -5.69 1.55 16.16
N LEU A 98 -7.02 1.48 16.11
CA LEU A 98 -7.81 1.78 14.90
C LEU A 98 -7.72 3.23 14.44
N LEU A 99 -7.56 4.19 15.36
CA LEU A 99 -7.38 5.59 14.99
C LEU A 99 -6.04 5.80 14.31
N ILE A 100 -4.97 5.19 14.85
CA ILE A 100 -3.63 5.27 14.25
C ILE A 100 -3.63 4.58 12.88
N ALA A 101 -4.28 3.42 12.77
CA ALA A 101 -4.43 2.72 11.50
C ALA A 101 -5.15 3.57 10.45
N LEU A 102 -6.25 4.23 10.82
CA LEU A 102 -7.01 5.09 9.93
C LEU A 102 -6.21 6.32 9.49
N ILE A 103 -5.52 6.99 10.43
CA ILE A 103 -4.67 8.14 10.12
C ILE A 103 -3.55 7.72 9.16
N GLY A 104 -2.90 6.57 9.40
CA GLY A 104 -1.86 6.04 8.51
C GLY A 104 -2.37 5.74 7.10
N ASN A 105 -3.55 5.12 6.99
CA ASN A 105 -4.21 4.87 5.71
C ASN A 105 -4.53 6.17 4.97
N LEU A 106 -5.11 7.16 5.65
CA LEU A 106 -5.48 8.45 5.05
C LEU A 106 -4.24 9.28 4.64
N ALA A 107 -3.18 9.25 5.44
CA ALA A 107 -1.92 9.90 5.10
C ALA A 107 -1.29 9.27 3.85
N THR A 108 -1.26 7.93 3.78
CA THR A 108 -0.75 7.20 2.61
C THR A 108 -1.63 7.41 1.37
N LEU A 109 -2.95 7.46 1.55
CA LEU A 109 -3.91 7.78 0.50
C LEU A 109 -3.69 9.19 -0.07
N GLY A 110 -3.55 10.19 0.82
CA GLY A 110 -3.26 11.56 0.43
C GLY A 110 -1.93 11.69 -0.32
N ALA A 111 -0.87 11.03 0.18
CA ALA A 111 0.42 10.99 -0.49
C ALA A 111 0.35 10.32 -1.88
N THR A 112 -0.38 9.20 -1.99
CA THR A 112 -0.60 8.50 -3.26
C THR A 112 -1.37 9.38 -4.24
N LEU A 113 -2.41 10.08 -3.79
CA LEU A 113 -3.22 10.96 -4.62
C LEU A 113 -2.39 12.15 -5.12
N ALA A 114 -1.64 12.79 -4.24
CA ALA A 114 -0.75 13.88 -4.60
C ALA A 114 0.28 13.44 -5.64
N LEU A 115 0.87 12.25 -5.48
CA LEU A 115 1.82 11.70 -6.44
C LEU A 115 1.15 11.34 -7.78
N ALA A 116 -0.05 10.76 -7.75
CA ALA A 116 -0.81 10.43 -8.95
C ALA A 116 -1.15 11.68 -9.77
N LEU A 117 -1.57 12.77 -9.13
CA LEU A 117 -1.83 14.05 -9.79
C LEU A 117 -0.54 14.69 -10.32
N TYR A 118 0.54 14.69 -9.53
CA TYR A 118 1.84 15.21 -9.94
C TYR A 118 2.40 14.47 -11.17
N LEU A 119 2.28 13.14 -11.18
CA LEU A 119 2.68 12.31 -12.31
C LEU A 119 1.71 12.44 -13.48
N GLY A 120 0.40 12.57 -13.24
CA GLY A 120 -0.61 12.76 -14.29
C GLY A 120 -0.33 13.97 -15.19
N GLY A 121 0.25 15.04 -14.63
CA GLY A 121 0.70 16.21 -15.40
C GLY A 121 1.99 16.01 -16.21
N LYS A 122 2.78 14.96 -15.94
CA LYS A 122 4.10 14.72 -16.57
C LYS A 122 4.15 13.44 -17.41
N ASP A 123 3.61 12.35 -16.89
CA ASP A 123 3.45 11.05 -17.54
C ASP A 123 2.10 10.46 -17.14
N ARG A 124 1.06 10.71 -17.97
CA ARG A 124 -0.32 10.27 -17.71
C ARG A 124 -0.44 8.79 -17.39
N ILE A 125 0.37 7.95 -18.04
CA ILE A 125 0.37 6.50 -17.82
C ILE A 125 0.83 6.18 -16.39
N SER A 126 1.94 6.77 -15.93
CA SER A 126 2.43 6.59 -14.57
C SER A 126 1.45 7.10 -13.51
N GLY A 127 0.77 8.22 -13.77
CA GLY A 127 -0.29 8.72 -12.90
C GLY A 127 -1.50 7.78 -12.81
N ALA A 128 -1.97 7.28 -13.96
CA ALA A 128 -3.10 6.35 -14.03
C ALA A 128 -2.78 4.96 -13.43
N LEU A 129 -1.52 4.52 -13.50
CA LEU A 129 -1.09 3.27 -12.87
C LEU A 129 -1.16 3.31 -11.34
N LEU A 130 -1.28 4.49 -10.71
CA LEU A 130 -1.52 4.60 -9.27
C LEU A 130 -3.00 4.46 -8.89
N THR A 131 -3.93 4.42 -9.84
CA THR A 131 -5.37 4.25 -9.55
C THR A 131 -5.70 2.97 -8.76
N PRO A 132 -5.12 1.78 -9.06
CA PRO A 132 -5.33 0.59 -8.24
C PRO A 132 -4.87 0.75 -6.78
N MET A 133 -3.77 1.50 -6.56
CA MET A 133 -3.28 1.81 -5.20
C MET A 133 -4.28 2.68 -4.45
N LEU A 134 -4.82 3.72 -5.11
CA LEU A 134 -5.86 4.57 -4.52
C LEU A 134 -7.11 3.77 -4.13
N ALA A 135 -7.58 2.91 -5.03
CA ALA A 135 -8.74 2.06 -4.76
C ALA A 135 -8.51 1.14 -3.55
N TRP A 136 -7.32 0.53 -3.45
CA TRP A 136 -6.95 -0.31 -2.32
C TRP A 136 -6.89 0.47 -1.00
N LEU A 137 -6.27 1.64 -0.99
CA LEU A 137 -6.18 2.47 0.21
C LEU A 137 -7.54 3.03 0.66
N ILE A 138 -8.43 3.37 -0.28
CA ILE A 138 -9.81 3.74 0.02
C ILE A 138 -10.54 2.57 0.68
N PHE A 139 -10.42 1.37 0.10
CA PHE A 139 -11.03 0.16 0.65
C PHE A 139 -10.50 -0.15 2.06
N ALA A 140 -9.18 -0.11 2.27
CA ALA A 140 -8.57 -0.31 3.58
C ALA A 140 -9.04 0.75 4.60
N SER A 141 -9.09 2.03 4.19
CA SER A 141 -9.59 3.13 5.04
C SER A 141 -11.04 2.92 5.43
N TYR A 142 -11.89 2.50 4.48
CA TYR A 142 -13.30 2.21 4.72
C TYR A 142 -13.47 1.09 5.76
N LEU A 143 -12.76 -0.03 5.62
CA LEU A 143 -12.81 -1.13 6.59
C LEU A 143 -12.38 -0.67 7.99
N THR A 144 -11.28 0.10 8.09
CA THR A 144 -10.80 0.61 9.38
C THR A 144 -11.79 1.60 10.01
N ALA A 145 -12.43 2.46 9.21
CA ALA A 145 -13.43 3.41 9.69
C ALA A 145 -14.72 2.70 10.17
N ASP A 146 -15.18 1.68 9.44
CA ASP A 146 -16.34 0.86 9.83
C ASP A 146 -16.10 0.15 11.17
N ALA A 147 -14.91 -0.43 11.32
CA ALA A 147 -14.47 -1.06 12.57
C ALA A 147 -14.50 -0.12 13.77
N LEU A 148 -13.98 1.09 13.57
CA LEU A 148 -13.94 2.13 14.58
C LEU A 148 -15.37 2.55 14.98
N ALA A 149 -16.27 2.69 14.00
CA ALA A 149 -17.67 3.04 14.24
C ALA A 149 -18.42 1.95 15.01
N LEU A 150 -18.18 0.67 14.69
CA LEU A 150 -18.75 -0.47 15.41
C LEU A 150 -18.25 -0.53 16.86
N GLY A 151 -16.95 -0.31 17.09
CA GLY A 151 -16.36 -0.25 18.43
C GLY A 151 -17.02 0.84 19.29
N HIS A 152 -17.26 2.02 18.72
CA HIS A 152 -17.90 3.13 19.43
C HIS A 152 -19.36 2.85 19.81
N LYS A 153 -20.10 2.11 18.98
CA LYS A 153 -21.51 1.74 19.26
C LYS A 153 -21.64 0.75 20.42
N LEU A 154 -20.69 -0.17 20.59
CA LEU A 154 -20.74 -1.20 21.65
C LEU A 154 -20.39 -0.66 23.04
N ILE A 155 -19.65 0.45 23.13
CA ILE A 155 -19.26 1.06 24.40
C ILE A 155 -20.34 2.01 24.92
N ASN A 156 -21.14 2.60 24.03
CA ASN A 156 -22.08 3.69 24.35
C ASN A 156 -23.58 3.32 24.19
N GLY A 157 -23.91 2.05 23.92
CA GLY A 157 -25.29 1.56 23.78
C GLY A 157 -25.57 0.46 24.78
#